data_AF-A0A0N0ZVJ0-F1
#
_entry.id   AF-A0A0N0ZVJ0-F1
#
_cell.length_a   1.000
_cell.length_b   1.000
_cell.length_c   1.000
_cell.angle_alpha   90.00
_cell.angle_beta   90.00
_cell.angle_gamma   90.00
#
_symmetry.space_group_name_H-M   'P 1'
#
loop_
_entity.id
_entity.type
_entity.pdbx_description
1 polymer ?
#
loop_
_entity_poly.entity_id
_entity_poly.type
_entity_poly.pdbx_seq_one_letter_code
_entity_poly.pdbx_strand_id
1 'polypeptide(L)'
;MAAMILTFIFIVNSYHYFIYALIISSLVFILRKTQVIGWKKKGEYFLMLLVCIYVFLLVLFSVSPFLRFKEFQGTHLRWNTAEAKVIFYQSGWDKPSRKSSGYAYSDITYAYKIGQHNFTRTELKAEKLYYPVWESKNRIQKLKTKILQRTEQQIAEGKFIVMYNPGNLSESKLFISTKPVYLQGSGLYAFAVMIGIILLLATFCLIFTRKKLQP
;
A
#
# COMPACT_ATOMS: atom_id res chain seq x y z
N MET A 1 -9.19 11.40 -17.80
CA MET A 1 -9.49 10.75 -16.50
C MET A 1 -8.41 9.74 -16.08
N ALA A 2 -8.04 8.78 -16.94
CA ALA A 2 -6.96 7.80 -16.65
C ALA A 2 -5.58 8.44 -16.39
N ALA A 3 -5.22 9.51 -17.11
CA ALA A 3 -3.97 10.24 -16.89
C ALA A 3 -3.88 10.84 -15.48
N MET A 4 -4.96 11.49 -14.98
CA MET A 4 -5.01 12.01 -13.60
C MET A 4 -4.90 10.91 -12.54
N ILE A 5 -5.51 9.74 -12.78
CA ILE A 5 -5.41 8.59 -11.87
C ILE A 5 -3.97 8.07 -11.83
N LEU A 6 -3.31 7.97 -12.98
CA LEU A 6 -1.90 7.60 -13.09
C LEU A 6 -0.97 8.61 -12.39
N THR A 7 -1.19 9.92 -12.55
CA THR A 7 -0.40 10.95 -11.85
C THR A 7 -0.60 10.88 -10.34
N PHE A 8 -1.83 10.68 -9.88
CA PHE A 8 -2.13 10.55 -8.45
C PHE A 8 -1.49 9.30 -7.84
N ILE A 9 -1.50 8.19 -8.58
CA ILE A 9 -0.83 6.94 -8.21
C ILE A 9 0.68 7.13 -8.13
N PHE A 10 1.28 7.90 -9.04
CA PHE A 10 2.72 8.19 -9.07
C PHE A 10 3.19 9.08 -7.91
N ILE A 11 2.37 10.05 -7.49
CA ILE A 11 2.67 10.93 -6.34
C ILE A 11 2.58 10.17 -5.01
N VAL A 12 1.70 9.16 -4.92
CA VAL A 12 1.47 8.40 -3.68
C VAL A 12 2.39 7.18 -3.53
N ASN A 13 3.03 6.71 -4.60
CA ASN A 13 3.87 5.50 -4.59
C ASN A 13 5.35 5.78 -4.89
N SER A 14 6.20 4.87 -4.43
CA SER A 14 7.64 4.92 -4.73
C SER A 14 7.87 4.77 -6.24
N TYR A 15 8.72 5.63 -6.81
CA TYR A 15 9.13 5.60 -8.22
C TYR A 15 9.77 4.25 -8.64
N HIS A 16 10.23 3.45 -7.67
CA HIS A 16 10.77 2.10 -7.88
C HIS A 16 9.82 1.20 -8.66
N TYR A 17 8.52 1.25 -8.41
CA TYR A 17 7.56 0.38 -9.12
C TYR A 17 7.41 0.73 -10.59
N PHE A 18 7.60 2.00 -10.96
CA PHE A 18 7.62 2.41 -12.36
C PHE A 18 8.86 1.87 -13.07
N ILE A 19 10.02 1.91 -12.40
CA ILE A 19 11.26 1.33 -12.92
C ILE A 19 11.09 -0.17 -13.13
N TYR A 20 10.55 -0.90 -12.15
CA TYR A 20 10.26 -2.33 -12.29
C TYR A 20 9.32 -2.61 -13.45
N ALA A 21 8.24 -1.84 -13.59
CA ALA A 21 7.31 -1.98 -14.70
C ALA A 21 7.99 -1.73 -16.04
N LEU A 22 8.86 -0.73 -16.15
CA LEU A 22 9.59 -0.42 -17.38
C LEU A 22 10.55 -1.55 -17.77
N ILE A 23 11.27 -2.12 -16.81
CA ILE A 23 12.18 -3.26 -17.04
C ILE A 23 11.37 -4.48 -17.53
N ILE A 24 10.35 -4.90 -16.78
CA ILE A 24 9.55 -6.08 -17.14
C ILE A 24 8.86 -5.86 -18.49
N SER A 25 8.34 -4.66 -18.74
CA SER A 25 7.65 -4.36 -19.99
C SER A 25 8.57 -4.40 -21.20
N SER A 26 9.78 -3.87 -21.05
CA SER A 26 10.81 -3.94 -22.09
C SER A 26 11.20 -5.38 -22.36
N LEU A 27 11.36 -6.19 -21.31
CA LEU A 27 11.75 -7.59 -21.43
C LEU A 27 10.66 -8.41 -22.14
N VAL A 28 9.39 -8.26 -21.75
CA VAL A 28 8.25 -8.91 -22.43
C VAL A 28 8.12 -8.43 -23.87
N PHE A 29 8.32 -7.14 -24.12
CA PHE A 29 8.25 -6.56 -25.47
C PHE A 29 9.35 -7.08 -26.41
N ILE A 30 10.58 -7.22 -25.91
CA ILE A 30 11.73 -7.77 -26.67
C ILE A 30 11.55 -9.26 -26.94
N LEU A 31 11.12 -10.03 -25.92
CA LEU A 31 10.90 -11.48 -26.07
C LEU A 31 9.77 -11.80 -27.04
N ARG A 32 8.80 -10.89 -27.19
CA ARG A 32 7.74 -11.02 -28.18
C ARG A 32 8.32 -10.76 -29.57
N LYS A 33 8.67 -11.85 -30.29
CA LYS A 33 9.04 -11.83 -31.72
C LYS A 33 7.89 -11.31 -32.59
N THR A 34 7.66 -10.00 -32.58
CA THR A 34 6.51 -9.36 -33.22
C THR A 34 6.92 -8.80 -34.58
N GLN A 35 6.82 -9.61 -35.62
CA GLN A 35 7.34 -9.27 -36.95
C GLN A 35 6.42 -8.41 -37.84
N VAL A 36 5.15 -8.16 -37.50
CA VAL A 36 4.18 -7.65 -38.50
C VAL A 36 3.29 -6.49 -38.01
N ILE A 37 3.80 -5.63 -37.12
CA ILE A 37 3.00 -4.53 -36.56
C ILE A 37 3.72 -3.19 -36.79
N GLY A 38 3.03 -2.21 -37.38
CA GLY A 38 3.58 -0.86 -37.59
C GLY A 38 3.96 -0.16 -36.28
N TRP A 39 4.91 0.78 -36.33
CA TRP A 39 5.51 1.46 -35.17
C TRP A 39 4.49 2.05 -34.19
N LYS A 40 3.40 2.62 -34.69
CA LYS A 40 2.31 3.15 -33.86
C LYS A 40 1.68 2.08 -32.95
N LYS A 41 1.27 0.96 -33.54
CA LYS A 41 0.65 -0.16 -32.82
C LYS A 41 1.65 -0.86 -31.88
N LYS A 42 2.94 -0.88 -32.22
CA LYS A 42 4.02 -1.34 -31.31
C LYS A 42 4.11 -0.46 -30.06
N GLY A 43 4.10 0.86 -30.23
CA GLY A 43 4.12 1.83 -29.13
C GLY A 43 2.87 1.73 -28.25
N GLU A 44 1.68 1.65 -28.85
CA GLU A 44 0.41 1.47 -28.12
C GLU A 44 0.41 0.18 -27.28
N TYR A 45 0.89 -0.93 -27.84
CA TYR A 45 1.02 -2.19 -27.12
C TYR A 45 2.02 -2.09 -25.96
N PHE A 46 3.20 -1.49 -26.18
CA PHE A 46 4.18 -1.30 -25.12
C PHE A 46 3.62 -0.45 -23.97
N LEU A 47 2.94 0.65 -24.29
CA LEU A 47 2.30 1.51 -23.28
C LEU A 47 1.20 0.78 -22.52
N MET A 48 0.36 0.00 -23.22
CA MET A 48 -0.66 -0.83 -22.57
C MET A 48 -0.02 -1.81 -21.60
N LEU A 49 1.05 -2.50 -22.02
CA LEU A 49 1.76 -3.47 -21.21
C LEU A 49 2.43 -2.82 -19.99
N LEU A 50 3.07 -1.66 -20.18
CA LEU A 50 3.64 -0.85 -19.11
C LEU A 50 2.61 -0.46 -18.07
N VAL A 51 1.46 0.06 -18.49
CA VAL A 51 0.37 0.44 -17.58
C VAL A 51 -0.17 -0.79 -16.85
N CYS A 52 -0.41 -1.90 -17.56
CA CYS A 52 -0.91 -3.13 -16.94
C CYS A 52 0.04 -3.66 -15.86
N ILE A 53 1.34 -3.76 -16.16
CA ILE A 53 2.34 -4.27 -15.20
C ILE A 53 2.51 -3.29 -14.04
N TYR A 54 2.56 -2.00 -14.31
CA TYR A 54 2.68 -0.98 -13.26
C TYR A 54 1.50 -1.05 -12.29
N VAL A 55 0.27 -1.09 -12.80
CA VAL A 55 -0.94 -1.23 -11.97
C VAL A 55 -0.93 -2.55 -11.20
N PHE A 56 -0.51 -3.66 -11.83
CA PHE A 56 -0.38 -4.95 -11.15
C PHE A 56 0.62 -4.90 -9.98
N LEU A 57 1.81 -4.32 -10.18
CA LEU A 57 2.81 -4.16 -9.13
C LEU A 57 2.29 -3.30 -7.99
N LEU A 58 1.62 -2.19 -8.31
CA LEU A 58 0.99 -1.34 -7.31
C LEU A 58 -0.03 -2.11 -6.49
N VAL A 59 -0.83 -2.97 -7.12
CA VAL A 59 -1.78 -3.84 -6.42
C VAL A 59 -1.06 -4.78 -5.48
N LEU A 60 -0.09 -5.51 -6.01
CA LEU A 60 0.67 -6.52 -5.31
C LEU A 60 1.39 -5.96 -4.07
N PHE A 61 2.13 -4.86 -4.24
CA PHE A 61 2.86 -4.21 -3.15
C PHE A 61 1.97 -3.40 -2.22
N SER A 62 0.79 -2.96 -2.66
CA SER A 62 -0.12 -2.21 -1.79
C SER A 62 -0.79 -3.12 -0.76
N VAL A 63 -1.08 -4.37 -1.12
CA VAL A 63 -1.73 -5.34 -0.24
C VAL A 63 -0.75 -6.22 0.55
N SER A 64 0.54 -6.20 0.24
CA SER A 64 1.54 -7.07 0.85
C SER A 64 2.61 -6.29 1.61
N PRO A 65 2.47 -6.13 2.94
CA PRO A 65 3.53 -5.62 3.80
C PRO A 65 4.83 -6.42 3.69
N PHE A 66 4.71 -7.75 3.57
CA PHE A 66 5.87 -8.64 3.37
C PHE A 66 6.67 -8.28 2.12
N LEU A 67 6.00 -8.09 0.98
CA LEU A 67 6.70 -7.72 -0.25
C LEU A 67 7.35 -6.34 -0.14
N ARG A 68 6.71 -5.36 0.53
CA ARG A 68 7.34 -4.06 0.79
C ARG A 68 8.63 -4.18 1.62
N PHE A 69 8.61 -5.03 2.64
CA PHE A 69 9.81 -5.31 3.44
C PHE A 69 10.90 -5.96 2.58
N LYS A 70 10.55 -6.97 1.77
CA LYS A 70 11.53 -7.66 0.91
C LYS A 70 12.09 -6.78 -0.19
N GLU A 71 11.27 -5.92 -0.77
CA GLU A 71 11.70 -4.91 -1.73
C GLU A 71 12.65 -3.89 -1.10
N PHE A 72 12.34 -3.44 0.12
CA PHE A 72 13.24 -2.55 0.86
C PHE A 72 14.57 -3.23 1.18
N GLN A 73 14.53 -4.48 1.67
CA GLN A 73 15.73 -5.27 1.94
C GLN A 73 16.57 -5.49 0.68
N GLY A 74 15.93 -5.70 -0.47
CA GLY A 74 16.60 -5.87 -1.77
C GLY A 74 17.21 -4.59 -2.34
N THR A 75 16.54 -3.44 -2.15
CA THR A 75 17.05 -2.13 -2.60
C THR A 75 18.12 -1.56 -1.65
N HIS A 76 18.10 -1.97 -0.39
CA HIS A 76 19.01 -1.50 0.66
C HIS A 76 19.89 -2.65 1.17
N LEU A 77 20.67 -3.27 0.28
CA LEU A 77 21.50 -4.45 0.58
C LEU A 77 22.48 -4.29 1.75
N ARG A 78 22.90 -3.05 2.03
CA ARG A 78 23.82 -2.75 3.15
C ARG A 78 23.09 -2.58 4.48
N TRP A 79 21.77 -2.48 4.49
CA TRP A 79 21.03 -2.27 5.72
C TRP A 79 20.95 -3.56 6.54
N ASN A 80 21.18 -3.42 7.84
CA ASN A 80 21.20 -4.53 8.78
C ASN A 80 19.98 -4.49 9.70
N THR A 81 19.63 -5.63 10.28
CA THR A 81 18.60 -5.71 11.31
C THR A 81 19.19 -5.33 12.67
N ALA A 82 18.47 -4.53 13.44
CA ALA A 82 18.82 -4.22 14.83
C ALA A 82 17.78 -4.80 15.79
N GLU A 83 18.26 -5.21 16.97
CA GLU A 83 17.38 -5.45 18.10
C GLU A 83 16.77 -4.13 18.55
N ALA A 84 15.44 -4.10 18.59
CA ALA A 84 14.68 -2.91 18.91
C ALA A 84 13.57 -3.24 19.89
N LYS A 85 13.25 -2.26 20.73
CA LYS A 85 12.13 -2.30 21.66
C LYS A 85 11.18 -1.17 21.35
N VAL A 86 9.90 -1.49 21.21
CA VAL A 86 8.87 -0.46 21.10
C VAL A 86 8.69 0.20 22.46
N ILE A 87 8.79 1.52 22.49
CA ILE A 87 8.62 2.34 23.69
C ILE A 87 7.16 2.77 23.80
N PHE A 88 6.59 3.23 22.68
CA PHE A 88 5.27 3.83 22.66
C PHE A 88 4.62 3.66 21.29
N TYR A 89 3.29 3.51 21.26
CA TYR A 89 2.51 3.48 20.04
C TYR A 89 1.20 4.23 20.24
N GLN A 90 0.75 4.92 19.20
CA GLN A 90 -0.50 5.67 19.23
C GLN A 90 -1.24 5.56 17.91
N SER A 91 -2.56 5.61 17.98
CA SER A 91 -3.41 5.62 16.79
C SER A 91 -3.83 7.04 16.40
N GLY A 92 -3.69 7.38 15.13
CA GLY A 92 -4.22 8.59 14.54
C GLY A 92 -5.33 8.35 13.52
N TRP A 93 -5.92 9.44 13.04
CA TRP A 93 -6.85 9.42 11.91
C TRP A 93 -6.37 10.42 10.87
N ASP A 94 -6.17 9.97 9.65
CA ASP A 94 -5.84 10.84 8.53
C ASP A 94 -7.11 11.13 7.74
N LYS A 95 -7.57 12.37 7.81
CA LYS A 95 -8.74 12.84 7.07
C LYS A 95 -8.26 13.45 5.75
N PRO A 96 -8.58 12.86 4.59
CA PRO A 96 -8.16 13.43 3.32
C PRO A 96 -8.84 14.79 3.11
N SER A 97 -8.08 15.75 2.58
CA SER A 97 -8.52 17.13 2.36
C SER A 97 -9.68 17.27 1.36
N ARG A 98 -9.97 16.24 0.55
CA ARG A 98 -11.07 16.21 -0.42
C ARG A 98 -11.69 14.80 -0.53
N LYS A 99 -12.95 14.66 -0.08
CA LYS A 99 -13.98 13.64 -0.42
C LYS A 99 -13.55 12.16 -0.63
N SER A 100 -12.38 11.73 -0.16
CA SER A 100 -11.97 10.32 -0.10
C SER A 100 -12.28 9.76 1.29
N SER A 101 -12.38 8.44 1.41
CA SER A 101 -12.40 7.79 2.72
C SER A 101 -11.04 7.98 3.41
N GLY A 102 -11.08 8.38 4.67
CA GLY A 102 -9.93 8.43 5.56
C GLY A 102 -9.52 7.06 6.05
N TYR A 103 -8.41 7.05 6.78
CA TYR A 103 -7.85 5.82 7.35
C TYR A 103 -7.32 6.07 8.75
N ALA A 104 -7.45 5.05 9.59
CA ALA A 104 -6.75 5.01 10.86
C ALA A 104 -5.30 4.60 10.60
N TYR A 105 -4.37 5.13 11.37
CA TYR A 105 -2.96 4.77 11.29
C TYR A 105 -2.36 4.58 12.68
N SER A 106 -1.25 3.85 12.75
CA SER A 106 -0.46 3.72 13.99
C SER A 106 0.90 4.34 13.79
N ASP A 107 1.28 5.24 14.69
CA ASP A 107 2.65 5.73 14.82
C ASP A 107 3.34 4.89 15.90
N ILE A 108 4.59 4.52 15.67
CA ILE A 108 5.34 3.61 16.55
C ILE A 108 6.68 4.25 16.87
N THR A 109 6.90 4.55 18.14
CA THR A 109 8.18 4.98 18.68
C THR A 109 8.94 3.78 19.22
N TYR A 110 10.14 3.56 18.69
CA TYR A 110 11.00 2.45 19.04
C TYR A 110 12.39 2.95 19.37
N ALA A 111 13.05 2.23 20.28
CA ALA A 111 14.47 2.37 20.54
C ALA A 111 15.22 1.16 19.99
N TYR A 112 16.38 1.40 19.43
CA TYR A 112 17.30 0.37 18.97
C TYR A 112 18.72 0.70 19.40
N LYS A 113 19.53 -0.34 19.57
CA LYS A 113 20.91 -0.22 20.04
C LYS A 113 21.86 -0.68 18.96
N ILE A 114 22.90 0.11 18.69
CA ILE A 114 24.00 -0.25 17.81
C ILE A 114 25.31 0.04 18.54
N GLY A 115 26.05 -1.02 18.89
CA GLY A 115 27.24 -0.89 19.72
C GLY A 115 26.90 -0.29 21.09
N GLN A 116 27.48 0.87 21.42
CA GLN A 116 27.21 1.61 22.65
C GLN A 116 26.13 2.70 22.49
N HIS A 117 25.64 2.94 21.27
CA HIS A 117 24.70 4.02 20.99
C HIS A 117 23.25 3.52 21.00
N ASN A 118 22.40 4.23 21.72
CA ASN A 118 20.96 4.04 21.73
C ASN A 118 20.32 5.13 20.89
N PHE A 119 19.45 4.74 19.97
CA PHE A 119 18.70 5.65 19.12
C PHE A 119 17.21 5.46 19.37
N THR A 120 16.47 6.57 19.34
CA THR A 120 15.01 6.57 19.43
C THR A 120 14.45 7.20 18.17
N ARG A 121 13.53 6.50 17.51
CA ARG A 121 12.86 6.97 16.29
C ARG A 121 11.38 6.67 16.35
N THR A 122 10.62 7.49 15.64
CA THR A 122 9.19 7.29 15.45
C THR A 122 8.92 7.01 13.97
N GLU A 123 8.38 5.83 13.69
CA GLU A 123 7.86 5.50 12.37
C GLU A 123 6.43 6.02 12.28
N LEU A 124 6.24 7.04 11.43
CA LEU A 124 4.93 7.65 11.21
C LEU A 124 4.10 6.78 10.26
N LYS A 125 2.84 6.56 10.61
CA LYS A 125 1.88 5.76 9.82
C LYS A 125 2.45 4.37 9.47
N ALA A 126 3.13 3.73 10.42
CA ALA A 126 3.77 2.42 10.30
C ALA A 126 2.78 1.34 9.85
N GLU A 127 1.54 1.39 10.35
CA GLU A 127 0.42 0.60 9.84
C GLU A 127 -0.76 1.52 9.50
N LYS A 128 -1.54 1.11 8.49
CA LYS A 128 -2.78 1.80 8.08
C LYS A 128 -3.95 0.83 8.12
N LEU A 129 -5.14 1.37 8.33
CA LEU A 129 -6.39 0.64 8.30
C LEU A 129 -7.44 1.52 7.60
N TYR A 130 -7.74 1.17 6.35
CA TYR A 130 -8.70 1.86 5.52
C TYR A 130 -10.12 1.37 5.81
N TYR A 131 -11.07 2.31 5.86
CA TYR A 131 -12.48 1.98 5.88
C TYR A 131 -13.26 2.82 4.87
N PRO A 132 -13.67 2.23 3.74
CA PRO A 132 -14.21 2.97 2.59
C PRO A 132 -15.63 3.52 2.75
N VAL A 133 -16.36 3.16 3.80
CA VAL A 133 -17.80 3.37 3.87
C VAL A 133 -18.18 4.17 5.11
N TRP A 134 -18.79 5.35 4.93
CA TRP A 134 -19.36 6.20 5.97
C TRP A 134 -18.48 6.46 7.21
N GLU A 135 -17.89 7.65 7.24
CA GLU A 135 -17.17 8.17 8.39
C GLU A 135 -18.15 8.67 9.46
N SER A 136 -18.19 8.00 10.61
CA SER A 136 -18.85 8.51 11.83
C SER A 136 -17.84 8.57 12.97
N LYS A 137 -18.03 9.48 13.93
CA LYS A 137 -17.12 9.61 15.09
C LYS A 137 -16.91 8.27 15.80
N ASN A 138 -17.99 7.53 16.04
CA ASN A 138 -17.95 6.21 16.68
C ASN A 138 -17.15 5.19 15.85
N ARG A 139 -17.28 5.23 14.52
CA ARG A 139 -16.57 4.29 13.64
C ARG A 139 -15.09 4.63 13.51
N ILE A 140 -14.75 5.92 13.42
CA ILE A 140 -13.38 6.39 13.48
C ILE A 140 -12.72 5.91 14.78
N GLN A 141 -13.40 6.08 15.92
CA GLN A 141 -12.89 5.59 17.20
C GLN A 141 -12.71 4.07 17.19
N LYS A 142 -13.68 3.30 16.67
CA LYS A 142 -13.57 1.85 16.52
C LYS A 142 -12.37 1.43 15.66
N LEU A 143 -12.07 2.17 14.58
CA LEU A 143 -10.92 1.89 13.72
C LEU A 143 -9.60 2.23 14.41
N LYS A 144 -9.54 3.36 15.14
CA LYS A 144 -8.39 3.73 15.98
C LYS A 144 -8.10 2.66 17.03
N THR A 145 -9.11 2.23 17.78
CA THR A 145 -8.96 1.15 18.76
C THR A 145 -8.53 -0.16 18.08
N LYS A 146 -9.12 -0.51 16.93
CA LYS A 146 -8.78 -1.75 16.22
C LYS A 146 -7.34 -1.76 15.71
N ILE A 147 -6.84 -0.65 15.17
CA ILE A 147 -5.45 -0.59 14.71
C ILE A 147 -4.47 -0.59 15.89
N LEU A 148 -4.84 0.04 17.01
CA LEU A 148 -4.03 0.06 18.22
C LEU A 148 -3.92 -1.34 18.86
N GLN A 149 -5.04 -2.04 19.04
CA GLN A 149 -5.07 -3.43 19.54
C GLN A 149 -4.26 -4.38 18.66
N ARG A 150 -4.36 -4.21 17.34
CA ARG A 150 -3.58 -5.00 16.39
C ARG A 150 -2.08 -4.72 16.47
N THR A 151 -1.72 -3.44 16.60
CA THR A 151 -0.32 -3.00 16.77
C THR A 151 0.25 -3.61 18.04
N GLU A 152 -0.48 -3.50 19.16
CA GLU A 152 -0.13 -4.12 20.44
C GLU A 152 0.08 -5.64 20.30
N GLN A 153 -0.86 -6.35 19.67
CA GLN A 153 -0.72 -7.78 19.42
C GLN A 153 0.53 -8.12 18.59
N GLN A 154 0.79 -7.37 17.51
CA GLN A 154 1.95 -7.60 16.66
C GLN A 154 3.28 -7.34 17.38
N ILE A 155 3.32 -6.33 18.26
CA ILE A 155 4.48 -6.04 19.10
C ILE A 155 4.69 -7.15 20.13
N ALA A 156 3.63 -7.59 20.81
CA ALA A 156 3.69 -8.67 21.80
C ALA A 156 4.15 -10.00 21.18
N GLU A 157 3.76 -10.26 19.93
CA GLU A 157 4.19 -11.43 19.16
C GLU A 157 5.57 -11.27 18.52
N GLY A 158 6.27 -10.14 18.72
CA GLY A 158 7.58 -9.86 18.11
C GLY A 158 7.55 -9.74 16.59
N LYS A 159 6.39 -9.46 15.99
CA LYS A 159 6.17 -9.38 14.53
C LYS A 159 6.51 -8.01 13.96
N PHE A 160 7.66 -7.48 14.34
CA PHE A 160 8.23 -6.26 13.80
C PHE A 160 9.72 -6.44 13.53
N ILE A 161 10.24 -5.74 12.54
CA ILE A 161 11.66 -5.74 12.18
C ILE A 161 12.10 -4.29 12.06
N VAL A 162 13.21 -3.95 12.69
CA VAL A 162 13.86 -2.66 12.51
C VAL A 162 15.11 -2.88 11.68
N MET A 163 15.20 -2.14 10.58
CA MET A 163 16.40 -2.09 9.76
C MET A 163 17.09 -0.74 9.96
N TYR A 164 18.42 -0.72 9.93
CA TYR A 164 19.21 0.49 10.04
C TYR A 164 20.28 0.58 8.96
N ASN A 165 20.71 1.81 8.66
CA ASN A 165 21.78 2.07 7.72
C ASN A 165 23.14 2.04 8.44
N PRO A 166 24.08 1.13 8.12
CA PRO A 166 25.40 1.15 8.76
C PRO A 166 26.23 2.38 8.35
N GLY A 167 25.93 3.02 7.21
CA GLY A 167 26.59 4.26 6.80
C GLY A 167 26.09 5.49 7.56
N ASN A 168 24.89 5.43 8.13
CA ASN A 168 24.33 6.47 8.98
C ASN A 168 23.49 5.82 10.08
N LEU A 169 24.10 5.61 11.25
CA LEU A 169 23.50 4.85 12.36
C LEU A 169 22.20 5.48 12.91
N SER A 170 21.93 6.75 12.59
CA SER A 170 20.70 7.44 12.99
C SER A 170 19.50 7.13 12.07
N GLU A 171 19.74 6.60 10.88
CA GLU A 171 18.72 6.21 9.92
C GLU A 171 18.25 4.78 10.20
N SER A 172 16.96 4.67 10.45
CA SER A 172 16.30 3.39 10.65
C SER A 172 14.90 3.41 10.08
N LYS A 173 14.37 2.21 9.83
CA LYS A 173 13.02 2.00 9.34
C LYS A 173 12.40 0.81 10.04
N LEU A 174 11.20 1.02 10.58
CA LEU A 174 10.44 -0.02 11.25
C LEU A 174 9.42 -0.62 10.28
N PHE A 175 9.44 -1.95 10.18
CA PHE A 175 8.45 -2.73 9.46
C PHE A 175 7.62 -3.50 10.47
N ILE A 176 6.39 -3.04 10.69
CA ILE A 176 5.41 -3.80 11.45
C ILE A 176 4.61 -4.70 10.52
N SER A 177 4.33 -5.93 10.97
CA SER A 177 3.58 -6.94 10.20
C SER A 177 4.30 -7.43 8.95
N THR A 178 4.97 -8.58 9.05
CA THR A 178 5.51 -9.32 7.89
C THR A 178 4.50 -10.28 7.26
N LYS A 179 3.19 -10.06 7.48
CA LYS A 179 2.14 -10.90 6.90
C LYS A 179 2.16 -10.82 5.36
N PRO A 180 2.00 -11.96 4.65
CA PRO A 180 1.99 -11.98 3.19
C PRO A 180 0.91 -11.09 2.57
N VAL A 181 -0.28 -11.03 3.20
CA VAL A 181 -1.42 -10.28 2.68
C VAL A 181 -2.11 -9.51 3.80
N TYR A 182 -2.36 -8.22 3.55
CA TYR A 182 -3.13 -7.34 4.41
C TYR A 182 -3.96 -6.35 3.58
N LEU A 183 -5.11 -6.81 3.11
CA LEU A 183 -6.01 -6.04 2.25
C LEU A 183 -6.47 -4.73 2.91
N GLN A 184 -6.93 -4.77 4.17
CA GLN A 184 -7.49 -3.58 4.84
C GLN A 184 -6.46 -2.46 5.06
N GLY A 185 -5.15 -2.75 4.98
CA GLY A 185 -4.09 -1.74 5.04
C GLY A 185 -3.79 -1.07 3.71
N SER A 186 -4.46 -1.48 2.65
CA SER A 186 -4.27 -0.96 1.29
C SER A 186 -5.37 0.02 0.90
N GLY A 187 -5.00 1.10 0.21
CA GLY A 187 -5.97 1.97 -0.45
C GLY A 187 -6.81 1.25 -1.53
N LEU A 188 -6.35 0.11 -2.03
CA LEU A 188 -7.12 -0.71 -2.98
C LEU A 188 -8.31 -1.39 -2.33
N TYR A 189 -8.21 -1.77 -1.06
CA TYR A 189 -9.36 -2.27 -0.34
C TYR A 189 -10.45 -1.20 -0.26
N ALA A 190 -10.07 0.06 -0.04
CA ALA A 190 -11.02 1.15 -0.07
C ALA A 190 -11.71 1.29 -1.44
N PHE A 191 -10.91 1.27 -2.50
CA PHE A 191 -11.39 1.35 -3.88
C PHE A 191 -12.29 0.17 -4.28
N ALA A 192 -11.90 -1.06 -3.93
CA ALA A 192 -12.64 -2.28 -4.26
C ALA A 192 -14.02 -2.31 -3.61
N VAL A 193 -14.12 -1.91 -2.34
CA VAL A 193 -15.42 -1.83 -1.66
C VAL A 193 -16.30 -0.75 -2.29
N MET A 194 -15.74 0.40 -2.67
CA MET A 194 -16.49 1.46 -3.37
C MET A 194 -17.06 0.97 -4.71
N ILE A 195 -16.25 0.28 -5.53
CA ILE A 195 -16.75 -0.35 -6.77
C ILE A 195 -17.83 -1.37 -6.46
N GLY A 196 -17.63 -2.23 -5.46
CA GLY A 196 -18.61 -3.23 -5.05
C GLY A 196 -19.97 -2.62 -4.70
N ILE A 197 -20.00 -1.50 -3.98
CA ILE A 197 -21.23 -0.76 -3.66
C ILE A 197 -21.89 -0.20 -4.93
N ILE A 198 -21.12 0.40 -5.83
CA ILE A 198 -21.65 0.94 -7.10
C ILE A 198 -22.27 -0.18 -7.94
N LEU A 199 -21.60 -1.33 -8.05
CA LEU A 199 -22.13 -2.49 -8.77
C LEU A 199 -23.41 -3.03 -8.13
N LEU A 200 -23.47 -3.09 -6.80
CA LEU A 200 -24.68 -3.51 -6.07
C LEU A 200 -25.85 -2.55 -6.36
N LEU A 201 -25.62 -1.24 -6.28
CA LEU A 201 -26.64 -0.24 -6.61
C LEU A 201 -27.09 -0.34 -8.07
N ALA A 202 -26.16 -0.55 -9.01
CA ALA A 202 -26.48 -0.74 -10.43
C ALA A 202 -27.35 -1.99 -10.65
N THR A 203 -27.02 -3.12 -10.01
CA THR A 203 -27.84 -4.33 -10.08
C THR A 203 -29.22 -4.14 -9.45
N PHE A 204 -29.31 -3.45 -8.32
CA PHE A 204 -30.58 -3.11 -7.68
C PHE A 204 -31.45 -2.25 -8.61
N CYS A 205 -30.89 -1.19 -9.20
CA CYS A 205 -31.57 -0.37 -10.20
C CYS A 205 -32.08 -1.23 -11.37
N LEU A 206 -31.23 -2.07 -11.96
CA LEU A 206 -31.62 -2.94 -13.09
C LEU A 206 -32.77 -3.88 -12.74
N ILE A 207 -32.78 -4.47 -11.54
CA ILE A 207 -33.87 -5.35 -11.06
C ILE A 207 -35.18 -4.56 -10.92
N PHE A 208 -35.13 -3.36 -10.35
CA PHE A 208 -36.31 -2.52 -10.16
C PHE A 208 -36.83 -1.91 -11.47
N THR A 209 -35.95 -1.57 -12.42
CA THR A 209 -36.37 -1.13 -13.76
C THR A 209 -37.02 -2.29 -14.52
N ARG A 210 -36.48 -3.51 -14.43
CA ARG A 210 -37.09 -4.71 -15.04
C ARG A 210 -38.46 -5.05 -14.44
N LYS A 211 -38.65 -4.90 -13.12
CA LYS A 211 -39.96 -5.10 -12.46
C LYS A 211 -41.03 -4.10 -12.88
N LYS A 212 -40.65 -2.89 -13.32
CA LYS A 212 -41.60 -1.90 -13.89
C LYS A 212 -41.98 -2.18 -15.35
N LEU A 213 -41.30 -3.10 -16.03
CA LEU A 213 -41.48 -3.43 -17.44
C LEU A 213 -42.21 -4.76 -17.68
N GLN A 214 -42.62 -5.47 -16.63
CA GLN A 214 -43.52 -6.61 -16.74
C GLN A 214 -44.95 -6.14 -16.42
N PRO A 215 -45.88 -6.20 -17.40
CA PRO A 215 -47.28 -5.81 -17.21
C PRO A 215 -48.03 -6.78 -16.30
#